data_AF-A0A817W8M4-F1
#
_entry.id   AF-A0A817W8M4-F1
#
_cell.length_a   1.000
_cell.length_b   1.000
_cell.length_c   1.000
_cell.angle_alpha   90.00
_cell.angle_beta   90.00
_cell.angle_gamma   90.00
#
_symmetry.space_group_name_H-M   'P 1'
#
loop_
_entity.id
_entity.type
_entity.pdbx_description
1 polymer ?
#
loop_
_entity_poly.entity_id
_entity_poly.type
_entity_poly.pdbx_seq_one_letter_code
_entity_poly.pdbx_strand_id
1 'polypeptide(L)'
;MICYRECLLNLEKFNGGEEYKILQFINNIERIGKMIDANDNLLYCMCMAKLDGEEKRWYEDNLSLIQWKQLKSALLERFTTSDSS
;
A
#
# COMPACT_ATOMS: atom_id res chain seq x y z
N MET A 1 -6.84 2.76 -23.94
CA MET A 1 -5.78 2.11 -23.15
C MET A 1 -5.54 3.01 -21.94
N ILE A 2 -5.96 2.63 -20.75
CA ILE A 2 -5.71 3.47 -19.56
C ILE A 2 -4.22 3.33 -19.23
N CYS A 3 -3.51 4.45 -19.17
CA CYS A 3 -2.06 4.43 -18.97
C CYS A 3 -1.80 4.09 -17.50
N TYR A 4 -1.20 2.93 -17.20
CA TYR A 4 -0.80 2.50 -15.84
C TYR A 4 -0.16 3.63 -15.02
N ARG A 5 0.70 4.41 -15.69
CA ARG A 5 1.40 5.55 -15.10
C ARG A 5 0.43 6.62 -14.58
N GLU A 6 -0.66 6.88 -15.28
CA GLU A 6 -1.70 7.85 -14.86
C GLU A 6 -2.49 7.32 -13.66
N CYS A 7 -2.86 6.04 -13.65
CA CYS A 7 -3.51 5.43 -12.49
C CYS A 7 -2.64 5.50 -11.24
N LEU A 8 -1.34 5.18 -11.39
CA LEU A 8 -0.43 5.29 -10.27
C LEU A 8 -0.20 6.75 -9.89
N LEU A 9 -0.05 7.68 -10.82
CA LEU A 9 0.11 9.11 -10.50
C LEU A 9 -1.08 9.67 -9.71
N ASN A 10 -2.30 9.28 -10.08
CA ASN A 10 -3.54 9.71 -9.43
C ASN A 10 -3.82 9.00 -8.09
N LEU A 11 -3.12 7.90 -7.78
CA LEU A 11 -3.23 7.26 -6.47
C LEU A 11 -2.61 8.18 -5.41
N GLU A 12 -3.42 8.56 -4.43
CA GLU A 12 -2.98 9.34 -3.27
C GLU A 12 -1.89 8.62 -2.49
N LYS A 13 -0.96 9.40 -1.94
CA LYS A 13 0.06 8.87 -1.04
C LYS A 13 -0.57 8.53 0.31
N PHE A 14 -0.04 7.51 0.96
CA PHE A 14 -0.47 7.11 2.29
C PHE A 14 0.59 7.50 3.33
N ASN A 15 0.14 8.22 4.35
CA ASN A 15 0.96 8.83 5.41
C ASN A 15 0.39 8.57 6.81
N GLY A 16 -0.27 7.43 7.02
CA GLY A 16 -0.63 6.99 8.37
C GLY A 16 -1.99 7.44 8.86
N GLY A 17 -2.94 7.65 7.95
CA GLY A 17 -4.30 8.01 8.31
C GLY A 17 -5.10 6.89 8.99
N GLU A 18 -6.35 7.21 9.34
CA GLU A 18 -7.34 6.31 9.96
C GLU A 18 -7.53 4.97 9.22
N GLU A 19 -8.06 3.96 9.94
CA GLU A 19 -8.31 2.61 9.44
C GLU A 19 -9.02 2.56 8.07
N TYR A 20 -10.05 3.39 7.87
CA TYR A 20 -10.78 3.41 6.61
C TYR A 20 -9.88 3.81 5.42
N LYS A 21 -8.87 4.66 5.66
CA LYS A 21 -7.95 5.14 4.64
C LYS A 21 -6.97 4.05 4.23
N ILE A 22 -6.51 3.20 5.17
CA ILE A 22 -5.62 2.09 4.80
C ILE A 22 -6.35 1.04 3.96
N LEU A 23 -7.62 0.74 4.29
CA LEU A 23 -8.43 -0.19 3.51
C LEU A 23 -8.68 0.34 2.10
N GLN A 24 -9.01 1.62 1.97
CA GLN A 24 -9.19 2.27 0.67
C GLN A 24 -7.90 2.30 -0.14
N PHE A 25 -6.76 2.59 0.50
CA PHE A 25 -5.44 2.59 -0.12
C PHE A 25 -5.07 1.22 -0.70
N ILE A 26 -5.18 0.16 0.10
CA ILE A 26 -4.91 -1.22 -0.31
C ILE A 26 -5.82 -1.63 -1.47
N ASN A 27 -7.12 -1.35 -1.37
CA ASN A 27 -8.09 -1.68 -2.42
C ASN A 27 -7.77 -0.95 -3.74
N ASN A 28 -7.34 0.31 -3.68
CA ASN A 28 -6.92 1.05 -4.86
C ASN A 28 -5.68 0.43 -5.53
N ILE A 29 -4.69 -0.02 -4.74
CA ILE A 29 -3.52 -0.73 -5.27
C ILE A 29 -3.93 -2.02 -5.98
N GLU A 30 -4.76 -2.85 -5.35
CA GLU A 30 -5.23 -4.11 -5.94
C GLU A 30 -6.08 -3.88 -7.19
N ARG A 31 -6.92 -2.83 -7.20
CA ARG A 31 -7.72 -2.45 -8.36
C ARG A 31 -6.83 -2.04 -9.54
N ILE A 32 -5.83 -1.18 -9.31
CA ILE A 32 -4.89 -0.78 -10.36
C ILE A 32 -4.08 -2.02 -10.81
N GLY A 33 -3.67 -2.87 -9.88
CA GLY A 33 -2.98 -4.11 -10.17
C GLY A 33 -3.78 -5.03 -11.08
N LYS A 34 -5.07 -5.23 -10.80
CA LYS A 34 -5.96 -6.01 -11.65
C LYS A 34 -6.13 -5.42 -13.05
N MET A 35 -6.11 -4.10 -13.19
CA MET A 35 -6.22 -3.43 -14.50
C MET A 35 -4.98 -3.66 -15.37
N ILE A 36 -3.82 -3.93 -14.77
CA ILE A 36 -2.54 -4.07 -15.47
C ILE A 36 -1.98 -5.50 -15.41
N ASP A 37 -2.75 -6.45 -14.88
CA ASP A 37 -2.32 -7.83 -14.60
C ASP A 37 -1.02 -7.90 -13.78
N ALA A 38 -0.97 -7.11 -12.71
CA ALA A 38 0.18 -7.00 -11.81
C ALA A 38 0.43 -8.30 -11.05
N ASN A 39 1.69 -8.73 -11.01
CA ASN A 39 2.14 -9.75 -10.06
C ASN A 39 2.39 -9.14 -8.66
N ASP A 40 2.62 -10.01 -7.68
CA ASP A 40 2.83 -9.63 -6.27
C ASP A 40 3.98 -8.61 -6.10
N ASN A 41 5.08 -8.77 -6.85
CA ASN A 41 6.21 -7.84 -6.83
C ASN A 41 5.83 -6.45 -7.34
N LEU A 42 4.99 -6.36 -8.38
CA LEU A 42 4.56 -5.09 -8.94
C LEU A 42 3.62 -4.36 -7.99
N LEU A 43 2.69 -5.08 -7.34
CA LEU A 43 1.82 -4.54 -6.29
C LEU A 43 2.64 -3.99 -5.12
N TYR A 44 3.66 -4.73 -4.71
CA TYR A 44 4.60 -4.32 -3.67
C TYR A 44 5.32 -3.02 -4.05
N CYS A 45 5.88 -2.94 -5.26
CA CYS A 45 6.53 -1.72 -5.76
C CYS A 45 5.56 -0.53 -5.82
N MET A 46 4.31 -0.75 -6.24
CA MET A 46 3.28 0.29 -6.28
C MET A 46 2.95 0.82 -4.88
N CYS A 47 2.81 -0.07 -3.90
CA CYS A 47 2.60 0.31 -2.51
C CYS A 47 3.76 1.14 -1.98
N MET A 48 4.98 0.65 -2.17
CA MET A 48 6.21 1.31 -1.73
C MET A 48 6.39 2.71 -2.31
N ALA A 49 6.05 2.88 -3.60
CA ALA A 49 6.12 4.18 -4.25
C ALA A 49 5.10 5.21 -3.70
N LYS A 50 4.11 4.75 -2.94
CA LYS A 50 3.01 5.56 -2.43
C LYS A 50 2.96 5.69 -0.92
N LEU A 51 3.77 4.93 -0.19
CA LEU A 51 4.07 5.23 1.20
C LEU A 51 4.87 6.54 1.28
N ASP A 52 4.49 7.39 2.23
CA ASP A 52 5.16 8.65 2.52
C ASP A 52 5.24 8.88 4.03
N GLY A 53 6.01 9.87 4.47
CA GLY A 53 6.06 10.27 5.87
C GLY A 53 6.55 9.18 6.83
N GLU A 54 5.83 8.98 7.93
CA GLU A 54 6.21 8.06 9.01
C GLU A 54 6.06 6.59 8.61
N GLU A 55 5.15 6.30 7.68
CA GLU A 55 4.83 4.95 7.20
C GLU A 55 5.93 4.44 6.30
N LYS A 56 6.50 5.34 5.50
CA LYS A 56 7.68 5.02 4.71
C LYS A 56 8.86 4.69 5.62
N ARG A 57 9.07 5.46 6.70
CA ARG A 57 10.15 5.19 7.68
C ARG A 57 9.92 3.88 8.42
N TRP A 58 8.70 3.64 8.90
CA TRP A 58 8.34 2.37 9.53
C TRP A 58 8.61 1.19 8.61
N TYR A 59 8.26 1.31 7.32
CA TYR A 59 8.58 0.27 6.35
C TYR A 59 10.10 0.10 6.17
N GLU A 60 10.85 1.20 6.02
CA GLU A 60 12.31 1.17 5.84
C GLU A 60 13.02 0.48 7.03
N ASP A 61 12.43 0.53 8.22
CA ASP A 61 12.89 -0.21 9.40
C ASP A 61 12.48 -1.69 9.42
N ASN A 62 11.53 -2.11 8.55
CA ASN A 62 10.97 -3.46 8.44
C ASN A 62 11.30 -4.11 7.08
N LEU A 63 12.58 -4.17 6.72
CA LEU A 63 13.11 -4.68 5.44
C LEU A 63 12.81 -6.17 5.15
N SER A 64 12.25 -6.91 6.10
CA SER A 64 11.83 -8.31 5.91
C SER A 64 10.53 -8.44 5.09
N LEU A 65 9.79 -7.35 4.89
CA LEU A 65 8.57 -7.29 4.09
C LEU A 65 8.93 -7.09 2.61
N ILE A 66 9.21 -8.20 1.92
CA ILE A 66 9.70 -8.20 0.53
C ILE A 66 8.62 -8.58 -0.50
N GLN A 67 7.42 -8.93 -0.05
CA GLN A 67 6.29 -9.33 -0.88
C GLN A 67 5.04 -8.52 -0.53
N TRP A 68 4.15 -8.34 -1.51
CA TRP A 68 2.91 -7.59 -1.30
C TRP A 68 2.03 -8.24 -0.26
N LYS A 69 1.88 -9.57 -0.29
CA LYS A 69 1.10 -10.29 0.72
C LYS A 69 1.57 -10.02 2.15
N GLN A 70 2.88 -9.99 2.36
CA GLN A 70 3.47 -9.71 3.69
C GLN A 70 3.26 -8.24 4.08
N LEU A 71 3.57 -7.33 3.17
CA LEU A 71 3.42 -5.89 3.39
C LEU A 71 1.96 -5.50 3.66
N LYS A 72 1.03 -6.04 2.89
CA LYS A 72 -0.43 -5.85 3.08
C LYS A 72 -0.86 -6.28 4.47
N SER A 73 -0.48 -7.49 4.90
CA SER A 73 -0.81 -7.98 6.24
C SER A 73 -0.25 -7.07 7.34
N ALA A 74 1.01 -6.65 7.23
CA ALA A 74 1.65 -5.78 8.22
C ALA A 74 1.02 -4.37 8.26
N LEU A 75 0.67 -3.81 7.10
CA LEU A 75 -0.05 -2.53 7.01
C LEU A 75 -1.44 -2.63 7.64
N LEU A 76 -2.19 -3.69 7.34
CA LEU A 76 -3.49 -3.91 7.96
C LEU A 76 -3.36 -4.03 9.47
N GLU A 77 -2.47 -4.90 9.96
CA GLU A 77 -2.23 -5.08 11.39
C GLU A 77 -1.92 -3.75 12.07
N ARG A 78 -0.99 -2.95 11.53
CA ARG A 78 -0.59 -1.66 12.11
C ARG A 78 -1.74 -0.67 12.26
N PHE A 79 -2.70 -0.65 11.33
CA PHE A 79 -3.75 0.37 11.29
C PHE A 79 -5.14 -0.13 11.72
N THR A 80 -5.37 -1.44 11.78
CA THR A 80 -6.65 -2.04 12.23
C THR A 80 -6.59 -2.56 13.66
N THR A 81 -5.41 -2.73 14.26
CA THR A 81 -5.30 -3.11 15.69
C THR A 81 -5.30 -1.92 16.65
N SER A 82 -5.52 -0.70 16.15
CA SER A 82 -5.44 0.52 16.98
C SER A 82 -6.66 0.79 17.87
N ASP A 83 -7.58 -0.16 18.03
CA ASP A 83 -8.68 -0.12 19.01
C ASP A 83 -8.62 -1.35 19.94
N SER A 84 -7.81 -1.24 21.00
CA SER A 84 -7.96 -2.01 22.24
C SER A 84 -7.12 -1.35 23.35
N SER A 85 -7.43 -0.10 23.73
CA SER A 85 -7.05 0.50 25.03
C SER A 85 -7.94 1.67 25.38
#